data_AF-A0AAT9SXJ6-F1
#
_entry.id   AF-A0AAT9SXJ6-F1
#
_cell.length_a   1.000
_cell.length_b   1.000
_cell.length_c   1.000
_cell.angle_alpha   90.00
_cell.angle_beta   90.00
_cell.angle_gamma   90.00
#
_symmetry.space_group_name_H-M   'P 1'
#
loop_
_entity.id
_entity.type
_entity.pdbx_description
1 polymer ?
#
loop_
_entity_poly.entity_id
_entity_poly.type
_entity_poly.pdbx_seq_one_letter_code
_entity_poly.pdbx_strand_id
1 'polypeptide(L)'
;MKRGDLVTVALAGDFGKPRPALIVQADPFDLTATVTVLLLSSDLVDAPLIRLTIQPNAANGLRLASQIMVDKAMTVRRDRIGQIFGRVDPDMMIAVNRSLALFLGLG
;
A
#
# COMPACT_ATOMS: atom_id res chain seq x y z
N MET A 1 -3.08 7.52 -10.71
CA MET A 1 -3.16 6.74 -9.46
C MET A 1 -4.13 5.60 -9.68
N LYS A 2 -3.59 4.41 -9.88
CA LYS A 2 -4.32 3.16 -10.12
C LYS A 2 -3.99 2.16 -9.02
N ARG A 3 -4.83 1.13 -8.92
CA ARG A 3 -4.58 0.00 -8.05
C ARG A 3 -3.25 -0.67 -8.37
N GLY A 4 -2.44 -0.89 -7.34
CA GLY A 4 -1.08 -1.44 -7.44
C GLY A 4 0.02 -0.38 -7.52
N ASP A 5 -0.30 0.90 -7.72
CA ASP A 5 0.70 1.97 -7.69
C ASP A 5 1.25 2.15 -6.27
N LEU A 6 2.55 2.43 -6.18
CA LEU A 6 3.23 2.83 -4.96
C LEU A 6 3.44 4.34 -4.95
N VAL A 7 3.02 4.97 -3.85
CA VAL A 7 3.00 6.42 -3.66
C VAL A 7 3.58 6.80 -2.30
N THR A 8 3.99 8.05 -2.13
CA THR A 8 4.31 8.57 -0.79
C THR A 8 3.09 9.27 -0.21
N VAL A 9 2.74 8.95 1.04
CA VAL A 9 1.68 9.64 1.79
C VAL A 9 2.26 10.38 2.99
N ALA A 10 1.77 11.60 3.22
CA ALA A 10 2.03 12.36 4.45
C ALA A 10 0.75 12.36 5.28
N LEU A 11 0.75 11.58 6.36
CA LEU A 11 -0.38 11.47 7.27
C LEU A 11 -0.12 12.38 8.48
N ALA A 12 -1.14 13.13 8.90
CA ALA A 12 -1.09 13.87 10.15
C ALA A 12 -1.15 12.89 11.35
N GLY A 13 -0.45 13.19 12.45
CA GLY A 13 -0.38 12.34 13.65
C GLY A 13 0.89 11.48 13.72
N ASP A 14 0.78 10.25 14.24
CA ASP A 14 1.89 9.31 14.57
C ASP A 14 2.83 8.94 13.40
N PHE A 15 2.48 9.35 12.18
CA PHE A 15 3.17 8.97 10.96
C PHE A 15 3.92 10.13 10.28
N GLY A 16 4.23 11.23 10.98
CA GLY A 16 4.68 12.54 10.45
C GLY A 16 5.86 12.64 9.46
N LYS A 17 6.50 11.54 9.04
CA LYS A 17 7.41 11.50 7.88
C LYS A 17 6.68 10.94 6.66
N PRO A 18 6.92 11.42 5.44
CA PRO A 18 6.36 10.78 4.25
C PRO A 18 6.67 9.27 4.22
N ARG A 19 5.64 8.44 4.07
CA ARG A 19 5.76 6.97 4.05
C ARG A 19 5.35 6.40 2.71
N PRO A 20 6.00 5.33 2.24
CA PRO A 20 5.51 4.59 1.09
C PRO A 20 4.17 3.93 1.41
N ALA A 21 3.26 3.91 0.44
CA ALA A 21 1.96 3.29 0.53
C ALA A 21 1.55 2.68 -0.82
N LEU A 22 0.78 1.59 -0.76
CA LEU A 22 0.22 0.88 -1.91
C LEU A 22 -1.23 1.28 -2.11
N ILE A 23 -1.60 1.72 -3.31
CA ILE A 23 -3.00 1.96 -3.66
C ILE A 23 -3.74 0.63 -3.84
N VAL A 24 -4.81 0.44 -3.07
CA VAL A 24 -5.64 -0.78 -3.11
C VAL A 24 -7.07 -0.55 -3.57
N GLN A 25 -7.52 0.70 -3.61
CA GLN A 25 -8.83 1.07 -4.15
C GLN A 25 -8.97 0.64 -5.61
N ALA A 26 -10.14 0.12 -5.96
CA ALA A 26 -10.41 -0.31 -7.33
C ALA A 26 -10.49 0.88 -8.30
N ASP A 27 -9.94 0.68 -9.51
CA ASP A 27 -9.82 1.71 -10.55
C ASP A 27 -11.16 2.39 -10.94
N PRO A 28 -12.33 1.72 -10.96
CA PRO A 28 -13.60 2.39 -11.28
C PRO A 28 -14.00 3.51 -10.30
N PHE A 29 -13.36 3.61 -9.14
CA PHE A 29 -13.59 4.67 -8.14
C PHE A 29 -12.53 5.77 -8.22
N ASP A 30 -11.87 5.98 -9.36
CA ASP A 30 -10.81 6.99 -9.51
C ASP A 30 -11.28 8.44 -9.36
N LEU A 31 -12.58 8.70 -9.54
CA LEU A 31 -13.20 10.03 -9.38
C LEU A 31 -13.49 10.44 -7.92
N THR A 32 -13.34 9.55 -6.94
CA THR A 32 -13.58 9.91 -5.52
C THR A 32 -12.52 10.89 -5.01
N ALA A 33 -12.86 11.83 -4.13
CA ALA A 33 -11.89 12.81 -3.60
C ALA A 33 -10.77 12.18 -2.74
N THR A 34 -10.99 10.97 -2.25
CA THR A 34 -10.04 10.18 -1.46
C THR A 34 -9.66 8.89 -2.17
N VAL A 35 -8.58 8.27 -1.72
CA VAL A 35 -8.16 6.94 -2.16
C VAL A 35 -7.70 6.09 -0.97
N THR A 36 -8.07 4.81 -0.98
CA THR A 36 -7.62 3.84 0.02
C THR A 36 -6.26 3.24 -0.33
N VAL A 37 -5.36 3.25 0.65
CA VAL A 37 -3.99 2.72 0.56
C VAL A 37 -3.66 1.78 1.72
N LEU A 38 -2.69 0.89 1.53
CA LEU A 38 -2.01 0.17 2.59
C LEU A 38 -0.63 0.78 2.82
N LEU A 39 -0.27 1.02 4.08
CA LEU A 39 1.06 1.51 4.41
C LEU A 39 2.14 0.44 4.20
N LEU A 40 3.36 0.88 3.91
CA LEU A 40 4.55 0.04 3.88
C LEU A 40 5.51 0.43 5.01
N SER A 41 6.24 -0.56 5.52
CA SER A 41 7.33 -0.36 6.48
C SER A 41 8.52 -1.24 6.12
N SER A 42 9.74 -0.72 6.28
CA SER A 42 10.97 -1.52 6.24
C SER A 42 11.33 -2.12 7.60
N ASP A 43 10.56 -1.81 8.64
CA ASP A 43 10.62 -2.48 9.93
C ASP A 43 9.83 -3.78 9.83
N LEU A 44 10.54 -4.90 9.73
CA LEU A 44 9.98 -6.20 9.39
C LEU A 44 9.48 -6.89 10.66
N VAL A 45 8.23 -7.35 10.63
CA VAL A 45 7.58 -8.05 11.74
C VAL A 45 7.15 -9.44 11.29
N ASP A 46 7.30 -10.42 12.18
CA ASP A 46 6.81 -11.79 11.97
C ASP A 46 5.29 -11.87 12.21
N ALA A 47 4.52 -11.57 11.16
CA ALA A 47 3.07 -11.72 11.14
C ALA A 47 2.60 -12.07 9.71
N PRO A 48 2.81 -13.31 9.26
CA PRO A 48 2.75 -13.70 7.85
C PRO A 48 1.39 -13.48 7.18
N LEU A 49 0.29 -13.45 7.95
CA LEU A 49 -1.06 -13.23 7.41
C LEU A 49 -1.31 -11.77 6.99
N ILE A 50 -0.64 -10.80 7.63
CA ILE A 50 -0.92 -9.36 7.46
C ILE A 50 0.32 -8.51 7.11
N ARG A 51 1.50 -9.14 7.03
CA ARG A 51 2.77 -8.51 6.67
C ARG A 51 3.33 -9.19 5.41
N LEU A 52 2.95 -8.68 4.24
CA LEU A 52 3.40 -9.23 2.95
C LEU A 52 4.74 -8.61 2.57
N THR A 53 5.80 -9.42 2.52
CA THR A 53 7.16 -8.95 2.23
C THR A 53 7.34 -8.70 0.73
N ILE A 54 7.83 -7.50 0.37
CA ILE A 54 8.18 -7.09 -0.98
C ILE A 54 9.66 -6.70 -1.05
N GLN A 55 10.38 -7.28 -2.01
CA GLN A 55 11.80 -6.98 -2.24
C GLN A 55 11.97 -5.76 -3.15
N PRO A 56 13.01 -4.92 -2.93
CA PRO A 56 13.35 -3.82 -3.81
C PRO A 56 13.59 -4.27 -5.25
N ASN A 57 13.02 -3.55 -6.21
CA ASN A 57 13.37 -3.70 -7.62
C ASN A 57 13.13 -2.39 -8.39
N ALA A 58 13.56 -2.36 -9.65
CA ALA A 58 13.43 -1.19 -10.51
C ALA A 58 11.96 -0.78 -10.77
N ALA A 59 11.02 -1.73 -10.79
CA ALA A 59 9.61 -1.47 -11.07
C ALA A 59 8.87 -0.88 -9.88
N ASN A 60 9.19 -1.33 -8.66
CA ASN A 60 8.53 -0.87 -7.44
C ASN A 60 9.22 0.33 -6.80
N GLY A 61 10.46 0.64 -7.17
CA GLY A 61 11.20 1.82 -6.72
C GLY A 61 11.51 1.84 -5.21
N LEU A 62 11.32 0.72 -4.51
CA LEU A 62 11.71 0.59 -3.11
C LEU A 62 13.24 0.52 -2.99
N ARG A 63 13.76 0.98 -1.85
CA ARG A 63 15.20 0.95 -1.54
C ARG A 63 15.57 -0.16 -0.55
N LEU A 64 14.63 -0.57 0.30
CA LEU A 64 14.80 -1.58 1.34
C LEU A 64 13.69 -2.62 1.23
N ALA A 65 14.00 -3.86 1.61
CA ALA A 65 12.97 -4.86 1.84
C ALA A 65 11.91 -4.26 2.77
N SER A 66 10.65 -4.36 2.36
CA SER A 66 9.54 -3.72 3.04
C SER A 66 8.39 -4.71 3.17
N GLN A 67 7.47 -4.43 4.08
CA GLN A 67 6.22 -5.16 4.23
C GLN A 67 5.04 -4.26 3.92
N ILE A 68 4.13 -4.76 3.08
CA ILE A 68 2.80 -4.20 2.91
C ILE A 68 1.99 -4.58 4.15
N MET A 69 1.46 -3.57 4.84
CA MET A 69 0.77 -3.71 6.12
C MET A 69 -0.74 -3.79 5.90
N VAL A 70 -1.28 -5.01 5.82
CA VAL A 70 -2.69 -5.29 5.48
C VAL A 70 -3.66 -4.69 6.51
N ASP A 71 -3.27 -4.69 7.78
CA ASP A 71 -4.00 -4.10 8.92
C ASP A 71 -3.93 -2.57 8.97
N LYS A 72 -3.11 -1.93 8.12
CA LYS A 72 -2.92 -0.46 8.09
C LYS A 72 -3.51 0.14 6.82
N ALA A 73 -4.78 -0.20 6.54
CA ALA A 73 -5.57 0.46 5.52
C ALA A 73 -5.94 1.88 5.97
N MET A 74 -5.69 2.85 5.08
CA MET A 74 -5.96 4.26 5.34
C MET A 74 -6.59 4.89 4.12
N THR A 75 -7.51 5.83 4.33
CA THR A 75 -8.14 6.61 3.27
C THR A 75 -7.60 8.03 3.33
N VAL A 76 -6.96 8.47 2.24
CA VAL A 76 -6.24 9.74 2.17
C VAL A 76 -6.83 10.58 1.05
N ARG A 77 -6.89 11.91 1.24
CA ARG A 77 -7.28 12.83 0.15
C ARG A 77 -6.25 12.74 -0.98
N ARG A 78 -6.72 12.65 -2.23
CA ARG A 78 -5.83 12.51 -3.40
C ARG A 78 -4.86 13.67 -3.56
N ASP A 79 -5.26 14.88 -3.17
CA ASP A 79 -4.42 16.08 -3.18
C ASP A 79 -3.30 16.09 -2.13
N ARG A 80 -3.30 15.13 -1.20
CA ARG A 80 -2.24 14.93 -0.19
C ARG A 80 -1.33 13.74 -0.50
N ILE A 81 -1.53 13.09 -1.64
CA ILE A 81 -0.69 11.96 -2.07
C ILE A 81 0.40 12.49 -2.99
N GLY A 82 1.63 12.08 -2.71
CA GLY A 82 2.78 12.41 -3.53
C GLY A 82 2.78 11.66 -4.87
N GLN A 83 3.88 11.80 -5.59
CA GLN A 83 4.03 11.16 -6.90
C GLN A 83 4.06 9.63 -6.77
N ILE A 84 3.59 8.98 -7.84
CA ILE A 84 3.76 7.54 -8.02
C ILE A 84 5.24 7.30 -8.30
N PHE A 85 5.88 6.47 -7.48
CA PHE A 85 7.31 6.17 -7.62
C PHE A 85 7.57 4.74 -8.12
N GLY A 86 6.54 3.90 -8.18
CA GLY A 86 6.66 2.53 -8.65
C GLY A 86 5.34 1.80 -8.65
N ARG A 87 5.39 0.51 -8.95
CA ARG A 87 4.23 -0.37 -9.00
C ARG A 87 4.55 -1.76 -8.46
N VAL A 88 3.58 -2.35 -7.79
CA VAL A 88 3.64 -3.74 -7.33
C VAL A 88 3.36 -4.69 -8.48
N ASP A 89 4.09 -5.80 -8.53
CA ASP A 89 3.90 -6.84 -9.55
C ASP A 89 2.53 -7.55 -9.41
N PRO A 90 2.02 -8.17 -10.48
CA PRO A 90 0.71 -8.81 -10.47
C PRO A 90 0.55 -9.93 -9.42
N ASP A 91 1.59 -10.74 -9.19
CA ASP A 91 1.53 -11.88 -8.26
C ASP A 91 1.44 -11.40 -6.81
N MET A 92 2.19 -10.36 -6.45
CA MET A 92 2.08 -9.70 -5.17
C MET A 92 0.70 -9.05 -4.99
N MET A 93 0.10 -8.49 -6.05
CA MET A 93 -1.28 -7.98 -5.97
C MET A 93 -2.31 -9.10 -5.71
N ILE A 94 -2.09 -10.32 -6.20
CA ILE A 94 -2.94 -11.48 -5.86
C ILE A 94 -2.81 -11.81 -4.37
N ALA A 95 -1.59 -11.82 -3.82
CA ALA A 95 -1.36 -12.04 -2.40
C ALA A 95 -2.04 -10.96 -1.54
N VAL A 96 -1.91 -9.69 -1.93
CA VAL A 96 -2.58 -8.55 -1.26
C VAL A 96 -4.10 -8.74 -1.25
N ASN A 97 -4.71 -9.16 -2.37
CA ASN A 97 -6.16 -9.40 -2.43
C ASN A 97 -6.60 -10.47 -1.42
N ARG A 98 -5.88 -11.59 -1.38
CA ARG A 98 -6.19 -12.72 -0.49
C ARG A 98 -6.05 -12.33 0.97
N SER A 99 -4.95 -11.67 1.34
CA SER A 99 -4.74 -11.21 2.71
C SER A 99 -5.74 -10.14 3.13
N LEU A 100 -6.13 -9.22 2.23
CA LEU A 100 -7.18 -8.23 2.53
C LEU A 100 -8.53 -8.87 2.74
N ALA A 101 -8.92 -9.82 1.87
CA ALA A 101 -10.18 -10.55 2.01
C ALA A 101 -10.21 -11.29 3.37
N LEU A 102 -9.14 -12.01 3.69
CA LEU A 102 -8.98 -12.70 4.97
C LEU A 102 -9.06 -11.73 6.16
N PHE A 103 -8.30 -10.63 6.12
CA PHE A 103 -8.24 -9.66 7.22
C PHE A 103 -9.58 -8.97 7.47
N LEU A 104 -10.36 -8.70 6.42
CA LEU A 104 -11.67 -8.06 6.49
C LEU A 104 -12.83 -9.05 6.70
N GLY A 105 -12.56 -10.36 6.80
CA GLY A 105 -13.60 -11.37 6.96
C GLY A 105 -14.49 -11.55 5.72
N LEU A 106 -13.95 -11.26 4.53
CA LEU A 106 -14.62 -11.45 3.25
C LEU A 106 -14.26 -12.85 2.71
N GLY A 107 -15.26 -13.72 2.62
CA GLY A 107 -15.17 -15.09 2.12
C GLY A 107 -16.24 -15.38 1.09
#